data_AF-A0A2W7A2A1-F1
#
_entry.id   AF-A0A2W7A2A1-F1
#
_cell.length_a   1.000
_cell.length_b   1.000
_cell.length_c   1.000
_cell.angle_alpha   90.00
_cell.angle_beta   90.00
_cell.angle_gamma   90.00
#
_symmetry.space_group_name_H-M   'P 1'
#
loop_
_entity.id
_entity.type
_entity.pdbx_description
1 polymer ?
#
loop_
_entity_poly.entity_id
_entity_poly.type
_entity_poly.pdbx_seq_one_letter_code
_entity_poly.pdbx_strand_id
1 'polypeptide(L)'
;MARQAKLDIDEVKAPSLSVFARHETFHPRFGWLKKGFDGAHRNANIFLDDDATVQLGVGKNMVRSIRYWCNAFGLLEDDEPTVFGKALLSKSGWDPYLEDPASLWLLHWQLLQPPCYATAWDVAFNRFNKVEFTYDDLFHELGEHRDRIITRIADSSLKKDVSCILRMYTEQPAKASAGEESLDCPFTELRLIQRAGDARHYAFRIGPKQNLPAEVIVYTALVFAHQTYPTARTIPVSNLIYDPGSPGMVFKLNESAICDAIDRVKYLYKELSWSDAAGKLQFNFRTADVEDLALDILETYYDEQQGKAA
;
A
#
# COMPACT_ATOMS: atom_id res chain seq x y z
N MET A 1 -37.57 33.45 -1.75
CA MET A 1 -37.16 32.69 -2.95
C MET A 1 -35.98 33.41 -3.59
N ALA A 2 -34.76 32.92 -3.39
CA ALA A 2 -33.59 33.26 -4.20
C ALA A 2 -32.76 31.98 -4.34
N ARG A 3 -32.58 31.58 -5.59
CA ARG A 3 -31.95 30.33 -6.04
C ARG A 3 -30.42 30.48 -6.00
N GLN A 4 -29.78 29.49 -5.40
CA GLN A 4 -28.57 28.79 -5.85
C GLN A 4 -27.53 29.55 -6.69
N ALA A 5 -26.30 29.59 -6.19
CA ALA A 5 -25.11 29.37 -7.02
C ALA A 5 -24.28 28.27 -6.35
N LYS A 6 -24.50 27.03 -6.81
CA LYS A 6 -23.69 25.87 -6.48
C LYS A 6 -22.46 25.99 -7.39
N LEU A 7 -21.28 26.20 -6.82
CA LEU A 7 -20.02 26.08 -7.55
C LEU A 7 -19.80 24.57 -7.76
N ASP A 8 -20.16 24.09 -8.94
CA ASP A 8 -19.60 22.84 -9.47
C ASP A 8 -18.12 23.09 -9.74
N ILE A 9 -17.28 22.64 -8.82
CA ILE A 9 -15.88 22.40 -9.11
C ILE A 9 -15.85 20.98 -9.67
N ASP A 10 -15.92 20.88 -11.00
CA ASP A 10 -15.55 19.66 -11.69
C ASP A 10 -14.09 19.36 -11.32
N GLU A 11 -13.93 18.45 -10.35
CA GLU A 11 -12.71 17.71 -10.10
C GLU A 11 -12.27 17.09 -11.42
N VAL A 12 -11.22 17.65 -12.03
CA VAL A 12 -10.52 17.01 -13.15
C VAL A 12 -9.82 15.78 -12.58
N LYS A 13 -10.58 14.69 -12.39
CA LYS A 13 -10.03 13.37 -12.07
C LYS A 13 -9.22 12.91 -13.26
N ALA A 14 -7.91 12.76 -13.07
CA ALA A 14 -7.09 11.96 -13.96
C ALA A 14 -7.81 10.62 -14.25
N PRO A 15 -7.77 10.10 -15.49
CA PRO A 15 -8.46 8.86 -15.83
C PRO A 15 -7.98 7.74 -14.90
N SER A 16 -8.88 7.26 -14.02
CA SER A 16 -8.55 6.20 -13.07
C SER A 16 -8.30 4.91 -13.85
N LEU A 17 -7.05 4.43 -13.83
CA LEU A 17 -6.71 3.09 -14.32
C LEU A 17 -7.65 2.07 -13.66
N SER A 18 -8.37 1.33 -14.50
CA SER A 18 -9.31 0.29 -14.06
C SER A 18 -8.70 -1.07 -14.33
N VAL A 19 -8.02 -1.62 -13.33
CA VAL A 19 -7.23 -2.84 -13.43
C VAL A 19 -7.74 -3.87 -12.42
N PHE A 20 -8.23 -5.00 -12.94
CA PHE A 20 -8.80 -6.10 -12.16
C PHE A 20 -8.20 -7.43 -12.62
N ALA A 21 -8.07 -8.39 -11.69
CA ALA A 21 -7.71 -9.79 -11.93
C ALA A 21 -6.44 -10.06 -12.78
N ARG A 22 -5.45 -9.16 -12.73
CA ARG A 22 -4.17 -9.32 -13.45
C ARG A 22 -3.14 -10.19 -12.71
N HIS A 23 -3.37 -10.49 -11.44
CA HIS A 23 -2.50 -11.30 -10.59
C HIS A 23 -2.61 -12.82 -10.79
N GLU A 24 -3.36 -13.30 -11.80
CA GLU A 24 -3.58 -14.73 -12.08
C GLU A 24 -4.04 -15.53 -10.84
N THR A 25 -4.85 -14.90 -9.97
CA THR A 25 -5.35 -15.42 -8.67
C THR A 25 -4.31 -15.64 -7.56
N PHE A 26 -3.05 -15.31 -7.81
CA PHE A 26 -1.99 -15.42 -6.80
C PHE A 26 -1.80 -14.11 -6.03
N HIS A 27 -1.83 -14.20 -4.70
CA HIS A 27 -1.25 -13.16 -3.83
C HIS A 27 0.28 -13.19 -3.91
N PRO A 28 0.97 -12.10 -3.51
CA PRO A 28 2.43 -12.12 -3.38
C PRO A 28 2.88 -13.26 -2.46
N ARG A 29 4.07 -13.80 -2.76
CA ARG A 29 4.71 -14.86 -1.97
C ARG A 29 6.13 -14.42 -1.61
N PHE A 30 6.66 -14.98 -0.53
CA PHE A 30 8.04 -14.73 -0.13
C PHE A 30 9.02 -14.92 -1.30
N GLY A 31 9.95 -13.99 -1.47
CA GLY A 31 10.96 -13.99 -2.53
C GLY A 31 10.46 -13.66 -3.95
N TRP A 32 9.16 -13.59 -4.22
CA TRP A 32 8.66 -13.29 -5.57
C TRP A 32 9.03 -11.89 -6.05
N LEU A 33 8.86 -10.88 -5.19
CA LEU A 33 9.16 -9.49 -5.54
C LEU A 33 10.65 -9.30 -5.82
N LYS A 34 11.51 -9.81 -4.93
CA LYS A 34 12.97 -9.80 -5.11
C LYS A 34 13.40 -10.51 -6.39
N LYS A 35 12.86 -11.71 -6.62
CA LYS A 35 13.14 -12.49 -7.83
C LYS A 35 12.73 -11.76 -9.11
N GLY A 36 11.52 -11.18 -9.14
CA GLY A 36 11.02 -10.41 -10.27
C GLY A 36 11.87 -9.18 -10.53
N PHE A 37 12.18 -8.40 -9.49
CA PHE A 37 13.04 -7.22 -9.57
C PHE A 37 14.44 -7.57 -10.06
N ASP A 38 15.10 -8.57 -9.49
CA ASP A 38 16.45 -8.99 -9.88
C ASP A 38 16.52 -9.52 -11.32
N GLY A 39 15.48 -10.26 -11.75
CA GLY A 39 15.34 -10.71 -13.12
C GLY A 39 15.25 -9.53 -14.09
N ALA A 40 14.33 -8.61 -13.82
CA ALA A 40 14.10 -7.42 -14.62
C ALA A 40 15.31 -6.47 -14.67
N HIS A 41 16.01 -6.32 -13.54
CA HIS A 41 17.22 -5.52 -13.46
C HIS A 41 18.36 -6.05 -14.35
N ARG A 42 18.43 -7.36 -14.57
CA ARG A 42 19.40 -7.97 -15.50
C ARG A 42 18.91 -7.97 -16.95
N ASN A 43 17.61 -8.14 -17.15
CA ASN A 43 16.97 -8.22 -18.46
C ASN A 43 15.52 -7.74 -18.36
N ALA A 44 15.20 -6.57 -18.91
CA ALA A 44 13.85 -6.01 -18.90
C ALA A 44 12.81 -6.93 -19.58
N ASN A 45 13.23 -7.79 -20.51
CA ASN A 45 12.35 -8.73 -21.21
C ASN A 45 12.15 -10.07 -20.47
N ILE A 46 12.69 -10.24 -19.26
CA ILE A 46 12.68 -11.52 -18.52
C ILE A 46 11.30 -12.18 -18.41
N PHE A 47 10.22 -11.40 -18.35
CA PHE A 47 8.86 -11.92 -18.20
C PHE A 47 8.21 -12.36 -19.53
N LEU A 48 8.83 -11.99 -20.65
CA LEU A 48 8.35 -12.24 -22.02
C LEU A 48 9.17 -13.31 -22.74
N ASP A 49 10.38 -13.60 -22.27
CA ASP A 49 11.24 -14.64 -22.82
C ASP A 49 10.59 -16.02 -22.80
N ASP A 50 10.89 -16.84 -23.81
CA ASP A 50 10.34 -18.21 -23.93
C ASP A 50 10.76 -19.12 -22.77
N ASP A 51 11.91 -18.85 -22.15
CA ASP A 51 12.47 -19.58 -21.01
C ASP A 51 12.27 -18.86 -19.66
N ALA A 52 11.39 -17.84 -19.58
CA ALA A 52 11.09 -17.09 -18.36
C ALA A 52 10.75 -17.98 -17.16
N THR A 53 10.06 -19.11 -17.39
CA THR A 53 9.72 -20.09 -16.35
C THR A 53 10.95 -20.78 -15.76
N VAL A 54 11.98 -21.02 -16.57
CA VAL A 54 13.25 -21.61 -16.15
C VAL A 54 14.08 -20.56 -15.42
N GLN A 55 14.20 -19.35 -15.99
CA GLN A 55 15.00 -18.28 -15.40
C GLN A 55 14.47 -17.83 -14.03
N LEU A 56 13.14 -17.72 -13.88
CA LEU A 56 12.51 -17.38 -12.61
C LEU A 56 12.22 -18.62 -11.73
N GLY A 57 12.37 -19.83 -12.26
CA GLY A 57 12.08 -21.07 -11.54
C GLY A 57 10.65 -21.12 -11.00
N VAL A 58 9.66 -20.72 -11.81
CA VAL A 58 8.22 -20.73 -11.46
C VAL A 58 7.36 -21.08 -12.68
N GLY A 59 6.11 -21.46 -12.44
CA GLY A 59 5.17 -21.75 -13.53
C GLY A 59 4.75 -20.51 -14.34
N LYS A 60 4.26 -20.72 -15.57
CA LYS A 60 3.88 -19.65 -16.51
C LYS A 60 2.92 -18.60 -15.93
N ASN A 61 1.89 -19.02 -15.20
CA ASN A 61 0.94 -18.09 -14.58
C ASN A 61 1.57 -17.32 -13.41
N MET A 62 2.53 -17.93 -12.71
CA MET A 62 3.28 -17.26 -11.64
C MET A 62 4.20 -16.19 -12.21
N VAL A 63 4.85 -16.41 -13.36
CA VAL A 63 5.64 -15.38 -14.06
C VAL A 63 4.81 -14.11 -14.29
N ARG A 64 3.60 -14.26 -14.84
CA ARG A 64 2.67 -13.15 -15.07
C ARG A 64 2.25 -12.45 -13.77
N SER A 65 1.99 -13.22 -12.72
CA SER A 65 1.65 -12.67 -11.41
C SER A 65 2.82 -11.89 -10.79
N ILE A 66 4.05 -12.43 -10.85
CA ILE A 66 5.26 -11.74 -10.37
C ILE A 66 5.44 -10.42 -11.12
N ARG A 67 5.32 -10.43 -12.46
CA ARG A 67 5.39 -9.22 -13.28
C ARG A 67 4.35 -8.20 -12.83
N TYR A 68 3.09 -8.62 -12.70
CA TYR A 68 2.02 -7.75 -12.25
C TYR A 68 2.32 -7.14 -10.88
N TRP A 69 2.72 -7.94 -9.89
CA TRP A 69 2.99 -7.44 -8.55
C TRP A 69 4.18 -6.48 -8.51
N CYS A 70 5.26 -6.76 -9.25
CA CYS A 70 6.41 -5.86 -9.30
C CYS A 70 6.03 -4.48 -9.88
N ASN A 71 5.21 -4.45 -10.94
CA ASN A 71 4.72 -3.20 -11.50
C ASN A 71 3.68 -2.52 -10.58
N ALA A 72 2.75 -3.29 -9.99
CA ALA A 72 1.70 -2.75 -9.12
C ALA A 72 2.24 -2.17 -7.80
N PHE A 73 3.35 -2.69 -7.28
CA PHE A 73 4.04 -2.15 -6.11
C PHE A 73 5.02 -1.01 -6.46
N GLY A 74 5.09 -0.58 -7.73
CA GLY A 74 6.01 0.47 -8.17
C GLY A 74 7.50 0.09 -8.09
N LEU A 75 7.81 -1.21 -7.99
CA LEU A 75 9.19 -1.71 -8.04
C LEU A 75 9.76 -1.66 -9.46
N LEU A 76 8.87 -1.89 -10.43
CA LEU A 76 9.15 -1.79 -11.85
C LEU A 76 8.17 -0.81 -12.51
N GLU A 77 8.61 -0.16 -13.58
CA GLU A 77 7.79 0.59 -14.52
C GLU A 77 8.17 0.10 -15.92
N ASP A 78 7.19 -0.38 -16.69
CA ASP A 78 7.41 -1.03 -17.98
C ASP A 78 8.48 -2.15 -17.92
N ASP A 79 8.44 -2.93 -16.84
CA ASP A 79 9.41 -3.99 -16.50
C ASP A 79 10.86 -3.52 -16.27
N GLU A 80 11.09 -2.23 -16.09
CA GLU A 80 12.40 -1.68 -15.70
C GLU A 80 12.42 -1.21 -14.24
N PRO A 81 13.53 -1.42 -13.50
CA PRO A 81 13.67 -0.95 -12.12
C PRO A 81 13.45 0.56 -11.92
N THR A 82 12.47 0.91 -11.09
CA THR A 82 12.20 2.30 -10.67
C THR A 82 13.25 2.80 -9.67
N VAL A 83 13.21 4.11 -9.36
CA VAL A 83 14.02 4.69 -8.27
C VAL A 83 13.69 4.01 -6.94
N PHE A 84 12.40 3.86 -6.61
CA PHE A 84 11.95 3.18 -5.40
C PHE A 84 12.38 1.70 -5.37
N GLY A 85 12.22 0.97 -6.49
CA GLY A 85 12.62 -0.43 -6.58
C GLY A 85 14.12 -0.61 -6.35
N LYS A 86 14.96 0.27 -6.90
CA LYS A 86 16.42 0.27 -6.67
C LYS A 86 16.75 0.62 -5.22
N ALA A 87 16.13 1.65 -4.66
CA ALA A 87 16.34 2.07 -3.28
C ALA A 87 15.99 0.93 -2.30
N LEU A 88 14.90 0.20 -2.54
CA LEU A 88 14.48 -0.88 -1.65
C LEU A 88 15.23 -2.21 -1.89
N LEU A 89 15.24 -2.71 -3.13
CA LEU A 89 15.56 -4.11 -3.44
C LEU A 89 16.93 -4.33 -4.10
N SER A 90 17.68 -3.27 -4.45
CA SER A 90 19.03 -3.46 -4.99
C SER A 90 19.95 -4.13 -3.97
N LYS A 91 21.14 -4.61 -4.39
CA LYS A 91 22.07 -5.29 -3.48
C LYS A 91 22.51 -4.43 -2.29
N SER A 92 22.56 -3.11 -2.48
CA SER A 92 22.86 -2.11 -1.45
C SER A 92 21.62 -1.28 -1.11
N GLY A 93 20.42 -1.81 -1.39
CA GLY A 93 19.17 -1.17 -1.05
C GLY A 93 18.89 -1.23 0.44
N TRP A 94 17.85 -0.52 0.86
CA TRP A 94 17.36 -0.44 2.23
C TRP A 94 17.06 -1.81 2.85
N ASP A 95 16.40 -2.70 2.09
CA ASP A 95 16.03 -4.03 2.55
C ASP A 95 15.93 -5.00 1.35
N PRO A 96 17.06 -5.53 0.87
CA PRO A 96 17.11 -6.30 -0.38
C PRO A 96 16.29 -7.60 -0.37
N TYR A 97 15.93 -8.09 0.81
CA TYR A 97 15.26 -9.38 1.00
C TYR A 97 13.87 -9.27 1.64
N LEU A 98 13.41 -8.04 1.94
CA LEU A 98 12.13 -7.76 2.61
C LEU A 98 12.03 -8.45 3.98
N GLU A 99 13.10 -8.37 4.76
CA GLU A 99 13.19 -8.94 6.10
C GLU A 99 12.64 -7.98 7.17
N ASP A 100 12.59 -6.67 6.88
CA ASP A 100 12.00 -5.67 7.76
C ASP A 100 10.50 -5.48 7.42
N PRO A 101 9.58 -5.67 8.40
CA PRO A 101 8.16 -5.37 8.22
C PRO A 101 7.87 -3.95 7.71
N ALA A 102 8.74 -2.97 8.00
CA ALA A 102 8.66 -1.60 7.46
C ALA A 102 8.58 -1.59 5.92
N SER A 103 9.35 -2.45 5.27
CA SER A 103 9.41 -2.58 3.81
C SER A 103 8.09 -3.09 3.24
N LEU A 104 7.41 -4.00 3.96
CA LEU A 104 6.07 -4.48 3.59
C LEU A 104 5.01 -3.38 3.74
N TRP A 105 5.13 -2.51 4.76
CA TRP A 105 4.28 -1.33 4.91
C TRP A 105 4.48 -0.32 3.77
N LEU A 106 5.73 -0.06 3.38
CA LEU A 106 6.03 0.80 2.22
C LEU A 106 5.50 0.23 0.91
N LEU A 107 5.64 -1.08 0.68
CA LEU A 107 5.06 -1.73 -0.49
C LEU A 107 3.53 -1.61 -0.49
N HIS A 108 2.88 -1.83 0.65
CA HIS A 108 1.43 -1.63 0.77
C HIS A 108 1.02 -0.18 0.51
N TRP A 109 1.81 0.79 0.96
CA TRP A 109 1.62 2.20 0.61
C TRP A 109 1.72 2.45 -0.89
N GLN A 110 2.79 1.96 -1.53
CA GLN A 110 3.03 2.12 -2.97
C GLN A 110 1.95 1.47 -3.83
N LEU A 111 1.41 0.32 -3.41
CA LEU A 111 0.31 -0.36 -4.11
C LEU A 111 -0.91 0.55 -4.35
N LEU A 112 -1.14 1.50 -3.44
CA LEU A 112 -2.28 2.40 -3.44
C LEU A 112 -1.94 3.80 -3.99
N GLN A 113 -0.69 4.06 -4.39
CA GLN A 113 -0.29 5.34 -4.97
C GLN A 113 -0.75 5.46 -6.44
N PRO A 114 -1.04 6.68 -6.93
CA PRO A 114 -1.26 6.92 -8.35
C PRO A 114 0.05 6.81 -9.17
N PRO A 115 0.03 6.20 -10.37
CA PRO A 115 -1.05 5.41 -10.96
C PRO A 115 -1.30 4.09 -10.20
N CYS A 116 -2.53 3.86 -9.73
CA CYS A 116 -2.85 2.64 -8.98
C CYS A 116 -3.28 1.52 -9.94
N TYR A 117 -2.46 0.46 -10.01
CA TYR A 117 -2.75 -0.75 -10.82
C TYR A 117 -3.54 -1.82 -10.06
N ALA A 118 -3.95 -1.54 -8.82
CA ALA A 118 -4.67 -2.46 -7.95
C ALA A 118 -6.03 -1.86 -7.53
N THR A 119 -6.92 -1.64 -8.49
CA THR A 119 -8.21 -0.94 -8.27
C THR A 119 -9.02 -1.55 -7.13
N ALA A 120 -9.08 -2.88 -7.02
CA ALA A 120 -9.81 -3.53 -5.93
C ALA A 120 -9.22 -3.26 -4.54
N TRP A 121 -7.90 -3.07 -4.44
CA TRP A 121 -7.23 -2.68 -3.19
C TRP A 121 -7.54 -1.21 -2.85
N ASP A 122 -7.51 -0.30 -3.82
CA ASP A 122 -7.92 1.10 -3.59
C ASP A 122 -9.35 1.17 -3.05
N VAL A 123 -10.29 0.43 -3.66
CA VAL A 123 -11.67 0.39 -3.16
C VAL A 123 -11.71 -0.15 -1.73
N ALA A 124 -11.06 -1.29 -1.45
CA ALA A 124 -11.07 -1.91 -0.13
C ALA A 124 -10.48 -1.00 0.97
N PHE A 125 -9.39 -0.28 0.69
CA PHE A 125 -8.67 0.49 1.70
C PHE A 125 -9.08 1.96 1.77
N ASN A 126 -9.40 2.61 0.65
CA ASN A 126 -9.69 4.05 0.60
C ASN A 126 -11.19 4.39 0.50
N ARG A 127 -12.04 3.45 0.07
CA ARG A 127 -13.46 3.77 -0.26
C ARG A 127 -14.48 2.96 0.53
N PHE A 128 -14.10 1.75 0.95
CA PHE A 128 -14.98 0.84 1.66
C PHE A 128 -15.11 1.24 3.13
N ASN A 129 -16.34 1.60 3.53
CA ASN A 129 -16.61 2.23 4.82
C ASN A 129 -16.92 1.21 5.95
N LYS A 130 -17.03 -0.09 5.66
CA LYS A 130 -17.34 -1.10 6.68
C LYS A 130 -16.08 -1.52 7.42
N VAL A 131 -16.14 -1.49 8.76
CA VAL A 131 -15.07 -2.01 9.62
C VAL A 131 -15.12 -3.54 9.69
N GLU A 132 -16.31 -4.10 9.89
CA GLU A 132 -16.58 -5.54 9.83
C GLU A 132 -17.39 -5.86 8.57
N PHE A 133 -17.01 -6.91 7.87
CA PHE A 133 -17.56 -7.24 6.56
C PHE A 133 -17.42 -8.72 6.21
N THR A 134 -18.21 -9.16 5.25
CA THR A 134 -18.12 -10.49 4.63
C THR A 134 -17.48 -10.41 3.25
N TYR A 135 -17.16 -11.58 2.67
CA TYR A 135 -16.75 -11.67 1.27
C TYR A 135 -17.74 -10.97 0.32
N ASP A 136 -19.04 -11.20 0.54
CA ASP A 136 -20.11 -10.68 -0.33
C ASP A 136 -20.26 -9.17 -0.20
N ASP A 137 -20.00 -8.60 0.98
CA ASP A 137 -20.00 -7.14 1.17
C ASP A 137 -18.94 -6.45 0.32
N LEU A 138 -17.69 -6.94 0.36
CA LEU A 138 -16.60 -6.37 -0.43
C LEU A 138 -16.80 -6.62 -1.93
N PHE A 139 -17.31 -7.80 -2.30
CA PHE A 139 -17.68 -8.09 -3.69
C PHE A 139 -18.76 -7.14 -4.21
N HIS A 140 -19.79 -6.86 -3.41
CA HIS A 140 -20.85 -5.93 -3.78
C HIS A 140 -20.32 -4.49 -3.95
N GLU A 141 -19.49 -4.01 -3.02
CA GLU A 141 -18.87 -2.68 -3.13
C GLU A 141 -18.02 -2.55 -4.41
N LEU A 142 -17.24 -3.58 -4.74
CA LEU A 142 -16.47 -3.60 -5.99
C LEU A 142 -17.36 -3.62 -7.24
N GLY A 143 -18.49 -4.32 -7.19
CA GLY A 143 -19.49 -4.32 -8.26
C GLY A 143 -20.07 -2.93 -8.50
N GLU A 144 -20.50 -2.26 -7.42
CA GLU A 144 -21.00 -0.89 -7.45
C GLU A 144 -19.94 0.10 -7.97
N HIS A 145 -18.69 -0.03 -7.53
CA HIS A 145 -17.59 0.80 -8.01
C HIS A 145 -17.32 0.59 -9.51
N ARG A 146 -17.22 -0.67 -9.93
CA ARG A 146 -17.04 -1.04 -11.34
C ARG A 146 -18.17 -0.45 -12.20
N ASP A 147 -19.43 -0.62 -11.79
CA ASP A 147 -20.58 -0.23 -12.60
C ASP A 147 -20.70 1.30 -12.79
N ARG A 148 -20.07 2.09 -11.92
CA ARG A 148 -19.94 3.55 -12.07
C ARG A 148 -18.85 3.97 -13.06
N ILE A 149 -17.83 3.14 -13.31
CA ILE A 149 -16.64 3.51 -14.09
C ILE A 149 -16.58 2.76 -15.42
N ILE A 150 -16.74 1.44 -15.41
CA ILE A 150 -16.63 0.58 -16.59
C ILE A 150 -17.38 -0.75 -16.44
N THR A 151 -18.44 -0.95 -17.23
CA THR A 151 -19.33 -2.12 -17.14
C THR A 151 -18.80 -3.39 -17.83
N ARG A 152 -17.60 -3.36 -18.44
CA ARG A 152 -17.07 -4.50 -19.22
C ARG A 152 -16.33 -5.56 -18.39
N ILE A 153 -16.10 -5.33 -17.10
CA ILE A 153 -15.37 -6.27 -16.24
C ILE A 153 -16.32 -7.33 -15.67
N ALA A 154 -16.05 -8.60 -15.97
CA ALA A 154 -16.87 -9.71 -15.49
C ALA A 154 -16.79 -9.89 -13.97
N ASP A 155 -17.90 -10.30 -13.34
CA ASP A 155 -17.98 -10.61 -11.90
C ASP A 155 -16.91 -11.61 -11.44
N SER A 156 -16.54 -12.55 -12.30
CA SER A 156 -15.49 -13.53 -12.01
C SER A 156 -14.13 -12.87 -11.76
N SER A 157 -13.88 -11.68 -12.31
CA SER A 157 -12.67 -10.91 -12.05
C SER A 157 -12.71 -10.29 -10.66
N LEU A 158 -13.83 -9.64 -10.29
CA LEU A 158 -14.00 -9.07 -8.95
C LEU A 158 -13.89 -10.16 -7.87
N LYS A 159 -14.50 -11.33 -8.10
CA LYS A 159 -14.41 -12.47 -7.18
C LYS A 159 -12.97 -12.92 -6.94
N LYS A 160 -12.13 -12.92 -7.99
CA LYS A 160 -10.69 -13.24 -7.89
C LYS A 160 -9.96 -12.20 -7.05
N ASP A 161 -10.25 -10.92 -7.26
CA ASP A 161 -9.60 -9.83 -6.52
C ASP A 161 -9.98 -9.86 -5.04
N VAL A 162 -11.28 -10.02 -4.70
CA VAL A 162 -11.74 -10.17 -3.31
C VAL A 162 -11.02 -11.33 -2.63
N SER A 163 -10.97 -12.50 -3.30
CA SER A 163 -10.27 -13.66 -2.75
C SER A 163 -8.78 -13.38 -2.53
N CYS A 164 -8.14 -12.68 -3.46
CA CYS A 164 -6.72 -12.35 -3.38
C CYS A 164 -6.42 -11.35 -2.25
N ILE A 165 -7.24 -10.30 -2.10
CA ILE A 165 -7.14 -9.33 -0.99
C ILE A 165 -7.23 -10.07 0.35
N LEU A 166 -8.24 -10.90 0.53
CA LEU A 166 -8.44 -11.63 1.79
C LEU A 166 -7.26 -12.57 2.07
N ARG A 167 -6.77 -13.30 1.07
CA ARG A 167 -5.60 -14.18 1.23
C ARG A 167 -4.29 -13.43 1.47
N MET A 168 -4.17 -12.20 0.95
CA MET A 168 -2.97 -11.38 1.10
C MET A 168 -2.79 -10.86 2.53
N TYR A 169 -3.90 -10.51 3.20
CA TYR A 169 -3.85 -9.85 4.52
C TYR A 169 -4.37 -10.71 5.69
N THR A 170 -4.95 -11.88 5.43
CA THR A 170 -5.48 -12.75 6.51
C THR A 170 -4.71 -14.06 6.61
N GLU A 171 -4.44 -14.47 7.85
CA GLU A 171 -3.87 -15.79 8.14
C GLU A 171 -4.79 -16.89 7.60
N GLN A 172 -4.19 -17.85 6.88
CA GLN A 172 -4.93 -18.98 6.32
C GLN A 172 -4.99 -20.12 7.35
N PRO A 173 -6.12 -20.86 7.45
CA PRO A 173 -6.21 -22.00 8.35
C PRO A 173 -5.19 -23.08 7.99
N ALA A 174 -4.58 -23.74 8.98
CA ALA A 174 -3.53 -24.76 8.83
C ALA A 174 -3.91 -26.00 7.98
N LYS A 175 -5.19 -26.18 7.61
CA LYS A 175 -5.63 -27.24 6.66
C LYS A 175 -5.58 -26.79 5.20
N ALA A 176 -5.67 -25.49 4.95
CA ALA A 176 -5.47 -24.90 3.62
C ALA A 176 -3.97 -24.78 3.27
N SER A 177 -3.09 -24.99 4.26
CA SER A 177 -1.66 -24.75 4.13
C SER A 177 -0.80 -25.95 3.68
N ALA A 178 -1.44 -27.05 3.28
CA ALA A 178 -0.76 -28.32 2.99
C ALA A 178 -0.26 -28.50 1.54
N GLY A 179 -0.32 -27.45 0.70
CA GLY A 179 0.19 -27.48 -0.69
C GLY A 179 1.16 -26.35 -0.98
N GLU A 180 1.90 -26.41 -2.09
CA GLU A 180 2.76 -25.30 -2.57
C GLU A 180 1.99 -23.99 -2.82
N GLU A 181 0.66 -24.06 -2.91
CA GLU A 181 -0.25 -22.89 -2.93
C GLU A 181 -0.41 -22.18 -1.58
N SER A 182 0.09 -22.78 -0.49
CA SER A 182 0.09 -22.25 0.86
C SER A 182 1.21 -21.26 1.16
N LEU A 183 2.21 -21.14 0.29
CA LEU A 183 3.41 -20.35 0.57
C LEU A 183 3.03 -18.99 1.16
N ASP A 184 3.57 -18.70 2.35
CA ASP A 184 3.15 -17.59 3.19
C ASP A 184 3.25 -16.27 2.41
N CYS A 185 2.12 -15.54 2.41
CA CYS A 185 2.11 -14.16 1.93
C CYS A 185 2.73 -13.28 3.01
N PRO A 186 3.83 -12.56 2.73
CA PRO A 186 4.50 -11.73 3.74
C PRO A 186 3.58 -10.62 4.26
N PHE A 187 2.63 -10.16 3.45
CA PHE A 187 1.67 -9.12 3.84
C PHE A 187 0.66 -9.55 4.92
N THR A 188 0.62 -10.84 5.29
CA THR A 188 -0.17 -11.28 6.46
C THR A 188 0.41 -10.71 7.78
N GLU A 189 1.71 -10.42 7.82
CA GLU A 189 2.38 -9.80 8.98
C GLU A 189 1.89 -8.39 9.27
N LEU A 190 1.35 -7.68 8.28
CA LEU A 190 0.76 -6.35 8.47
C LEU A 190 -0.50 -6.38 9.34
N ARG A 191 -1.17 -7.55 9.39
CA ARG A 191 -2.42 -7.78 10.13
C ARG A 191 -3.46 -6.69 9.87
N LEU A 192 -3.56 -6.24 8.62
CA LEU A 192 -4.52 -5.20 8.22
C LEU A 192 -5.96 -5.70 8.27
N ILE A 193 -6.17 -6.99 7.97
CA ILE A 193 -7.47 -7.66 8.00
C ILE A 193 -7.35 -8.88 8.92
N GLN A 194 -8.34 -9.09 9.78
CA GLN A 194 -8.43 -10.26 10.66
C GLN A 194 -9.78 -10.96 10.51
N ARG A 195 -9.86 -12.22 10.93
CA ARG A 195 -11.15 -12.91 11.10
C ARG A 195 -11.91 -12.31 12.28
N ALA A 196 -13.22 -12.12 12.11
CA ALA A 196 -14.09 -11.55 13.15
C ALA A 196 -15.13 -12.60 13.58
N GLY A 197 -14.88 -13.28 14.70
CA GLY A 197 -15.80 -14.33 15.19
C GLY A 197 -15.69 -15.63 14.39
N ASP A 198 -16.32 -15.69 13.21
CA ASP A 198 -16.39 -16.91 12.39
C ASP A 198 -15.53 -16.87 11.11
N ALA A 199 -15.56 -17.97 10.34
CA ALA A 199 -14.78 -18.12 9.10
C ALA A 199 -15.35 -17.37 7.87
N ARG A 200 -16.40 -16.57 8.01
CA ARG A 200 -17.02 -15.79 6.92
C ARG A 200 -16.91 -14.29 7.14
N HIS A 201 -16.69 -13.87 8.38
CA HIS A 201 -16.57 -12.47 8.76
C HIS A 201 -15.11 -12.04 8.89
N TYR A 202 -14.84 -10.82 8.47
CA TYR A 202 -13.56 -10.16 8.49
C TYR A 202 -13.69 -8.79 9.13
N ALA A 203 -12.60 -8.26 9.65
CA ALA A 203 -12.54 -6.90 10.16
C ALA A 203 -11.21 -6.23 9.81
N PHE A 204 -11.25 -4.94 9.48
CA PHE A 204 -10.03 -4.13 9.45
C PHE A 204 -9.54 -3.87 10.88
N ARG A 205 -8.24 -4.02 11.12
CA ARG A 205 -7.63 -3.68 12.41
C ARG A 205 -7.33 -2.19 12.48
N ILE A 206 -8.28 -1.40 12.98
CA ILE A 206 -8.10 0.04 13.15
C ILE A 206 -7.29 0.36 14.41
N GLY A 207 -6.33 1.27 14.30
CA GLY A 207 -5.52 1.75 15.43
C GLY A 207 -4.03 1.47 15.27
N PRO A 208 -3.23 1.55 16.36
CA PRO A 208 -1.79 1.42 16.29
C PRO A 208 -1.36 0.04 15.78
N LYS A 209 -0.25 0.01 15.04
CA LYS A 209 0.34 -1.20 14.44
C LYS A 209 1.69 -1.46 15.10
N GLN A 210 1.86 -2.66 15.68
CA GLN A 210 3.04 -2.97 16.49
C GLN A 210 4.34 -3.02 15.68
N ASN A 211 4.27 -3.46 14.43
CA ASN A 211 5.40 -3.60 13.51
C ASN A 211 5.40 -2.52 12.41
N LEU A 212 4.72 -1.39 12.62
CA LEU A 212 4.80 -0.22 11.74
C LEU A 212 5.64 0.85 12.43
N PRO A 213 6.85 1.16 11.94
CA PRO A 213 7.69 2.19 12.53
C PRO A 213 7.05 3.58 12.45
N ALA A 214 7.42 4.44 13.39
CA ALA A 214 6.93 5.81 13.43
C ALA A 214 7.44 6.62 12.21
N GLU A 215 8.65 6.33 11.79
CA GLU A 215 9.36 6.90 10.65
C GLU A 215 8.59 6.64 9.35
N VAL A 216 8.07 5.43 9.15
CA VAL A 216 7.22 5.09 7.99
C VAL A 216 5.91 5.88 8.01
N ILE A 217 5.26 6.03 9.17
CA ILE A 217 4.02 6.82 9.29
C ILE A 217 4.27 8.29 8.98
N VAL A 218 5.35 8.86 9.51
CA VAL A 218 5.69 10.27 9.29
C VAL A 218 6.15 10.51 7.86
N TYR A 219 6.95 9.61 7.28
CA TYR A 219 7.32 9.63 5.86
C TYR A 219 6.08 9.70 4.97
N THR A 220 5.13 8.78 5.13
CA THR A 220 3.92 8.77 4.27
C THR A 220 3.00 9.95 4.55
N ALA A 221 2.94 10.45 5.80
CA ALA A 221 2.20 11.67 6.12
C ALA A 221 2.77 12.91 5.43
N LEU A 222 4.09 13.05 5.38
CA LEU A 222 4.78 14.15 4.68
C LEU A 222 4.58 14.03 3.17
N VAL A 223 4.77 12.84 2.60
CA VAL A 223 4.55 12.57 1.16
C VAL A 223 3.11 12.90 0.77
N PHE A 224 2.12 12.41 1.52
CA PHE A 224 0.71 12.70 1.28
C PHE A 224 0.40 14.20 1.38
N ALA A 225 0.92 14.87 2.41
CA ALA A 225 0.71 16.30 2.61
C ALA A 225 1.32 17.12 1.47
N HIS A 226 2.52 16.75 1.00
CA HIS A 226 3.18 17.42 -0.12
C HIS A 226 2.41 17.22 -1.44
N GLN A 227 1.98 16.00 -1.74
CA GLN A 227 1.20 15.71 -2.94
C GLN A 227 -0.16 16.43 -2.95
N THR A 228 -0.82 16.55 -1.79
CA THR A 228 -2.16 17.15 -1.68
C THR A 228 -2.08 18.67 -1.59
N TYR A 229 -1.11 19.20 -0.85
CA TYR A 229 -0.94 20.62 -0.57
C TYR A 229 0.54 21.04 -0.68
N PRO A 230 1.10 21.17 -1.91
CA PRO A 230 2.55 21.33 -2.11
C PRO A 230 3.18 22.53 -1.38
N THR A 231 2.41 23.62 -1.23
CA THR A 231 2.86 24.86 -0.58
C THR A 231 2.52 24.93 0.91
N ALA A 232 1.70 24.02 1.43
CA ALA A 232 1.31 24.03 2.83
C ALA A 232 2.45 23.50 3.71
N ARG A 233 2.51 23.98 4.96
CA ARG A 233 3.48 23.54 5.99
C ARG A 233 2.80 22.98 7.23
N THR A 234 1.51 22.73 7.08
CA THR A 234 0.65 22.15 8.08
C THR A 234 -0.49 21.42 7.37
N ILE A 235 -0.95 20.33 7.96
CA ILE A 235 -2.11 19.57 7.50
C ILE A 235 -2.94 19.16 8.73
N PRO A 236 -4.27 19.26 8.71
CA PRO A 236 -5.09 18.73 9.79
C PRO A 236 -4.87 17.21 9.92
N VAL A 237 -4.72 16.72 11.14
CA VAL A 237 -4.52 15.27 11.38
C VAL A 237 -5.73 14.48 10.89
N SER A 238 -6.94 15.05 10.92
CA SER A 238 -8.13 14.43 10.33
C SER A 238 -7.97 14.10 8.84
N ASN A 239 -7.28 14.94 8.05
CA ASN A 239 -7.03 14.67 6.64
C ASN A 239 -6.05 13.49 6.49
N LEU A 240 -5.04 13.40 7.35
CA LEU A 240 -4.13 12.25 7.40
C LEU A 240 -4.81 10.94 7.81
N ILE A 241 -6.00 11.01 8.43
CA ILE A 241 -6.77 9.84 8.86
C ILE A 241 -7.78 9.40 7.80
N TYR A 242 -8.54 10.35 7.26
CA TYR A 242 -9.81 10.07 6.57
C TYR A 242 -9.78 10.37 5.07
N ASP A 243 -8.83 11.17 4.57
CA ASP A 243 -8.82 11.49 3.15
C ASP A 243 -8.39 10.25 2.34
N PRO A 244 -8.96 10.01 1.14
CA PRO A 244 -8.54 8.91 0.28
C PRO A 244 -7.05 8.96 -0.03
N GLY A 245 -6.35 7.83 0.15
CA GLY A 245 -4.90 7.75 -0.05
C GLY A 245 -4.08 8.24 1.15
N SER A 246 -4.71 8.73 2.23
CA SER A 246 -4.00 9.13 3.43
C SER A 246 -3.44 7.93 4.22
N PRO A 247 -2.38 8.13 5.02
CA PRO A 247 -1.80 7.07 5.85
C PRO A 247 -2.83 6.38 6.76
N GLY A 248 -3.82 7.11 7.28
CA GLY A 248 -4.86 6.52 8.12
C GLY A 248 -5.78 5.58 7.34
N MET A 249 -6.13 5.90 6.10
CA MET A 249 -6.93 5.00 5.26
C MET A 249 -6.12 3.79 4.80
N VAL A 250 -4.87 4.01 4.37
CA VAL A 250 -3.99 2.95 3.86
C VAL A 250 -3.56 1.97 4.94
N PHE A 251 -3.11 2.48 6.10
CA PHE A 251 -2.61 1.66 7.21
C PHE A 251 -3.67 1.35 8.28
N LYS A 252 -4.90 1.85 8.11
CA LYS A 252 -6.01 1.74 9.09
C LYS A 252 -5.59 2.29 10.46
N LEU A 253 -5.01 3.48 10.49
CA LEU A 253 -4.57 4.14 11.73
C LEU A 253 -5.69 5.01 12.31
N ASN A 254 -5.62 5.23 13.62
CA ASN A 254 -6.43 6.22 14.31
C ASN A 254 -5.58 7.47 14.62
N GLU A 255 -6.24 8.52 15.10
CA GLU A 255 -5.60 9.79 15.42
C GLU A 255 -4.42 9.66 16.38
N SER A 256 -4.57 8.88 17.46
CA SER A 256 -3.51 8.70 18.45
C SER A 256 -2.26 8.07 17.84
N ALA A 257 -2.41 7.08 16.95
CA ALA A 257 -1.26 6.43 16.32
C ALA A 257 -0.44 7.38 15.44
N ILE A 258 -1.09 8.31 14.75
CA ILE A 258 -0.40 9.33 13.93
C ILE A 258 0.31 10.34 14.84
N CYS A 259 -0.38 10.87 15.86
CA CYS A 259 0.21 11.82 16.80
C CYS A 259 1.40 11.21 17.58
N ASP A 260 1.26 9.97 18.05
CA ASP A 260 2.33 9.24 18.74
C ASP A 260 3.55 9.02 17.84
N ALA A 261 3.32 8.75 16.54
CA ALA A 261 4.41 8.60 15.58
C ALA A 261 5.15 9.93 15.36
N ILE A 262 4.42 11.03 15.15
CA ILE A 262 5.00 12.38 15.04
C ILE A 262 5.80 12.71 16.31
N ASP A 263 5.28 12.38 17.49
CA ASP A 263 5.96 12.62 18.77
C ASP A 263 7.24 11.81 18.96
N ARG A 264 7.36 10.64 18.33
CA ARG A 264 8.61 9.86 18.33
C ARG A 264 9.64 10.45 17.37
N VAL A 265 9.23 10.76 16.13
CA VAL A 265 10.16 11.23 15.10
C VAL A 265 10.65 12.66 15.38
N LYS A 266 9.84 13.52 16.02
CA LYS A 266 10.26 14.90 16.37
C LYS A 266 11.47 14.98 17.32
N TYR A 267 11.84 13.89 17.99
CA TYR A 267 13.04 13.90 18.83
C TYR A 267 14.30 14.06 17.98
N LEU A 268 14.35 13.48 16.79
CA LEU A 268 15.45 13.62 15.83
C LEU A 268 15.20 14.81 14.87
N TYR A 269 13.94 15.05 14.48
CA TYR A 269 13.58 16.06 13.47
C TYR A 269 12.78 17.22 14.09
N LYS A 270 13.48 18.29 14.47
CA LYS A 270 12.87 19.42 15.23
C LYS A 270 11.92 20.28 14.41
N GLU A 271 11.92 20.15 13.09
CA GLU A 271 10.96 20.81 12.19
C GLU A 271 9.54 20.25 12.33
N LEU A 272 9.41 19.04 12.91
CA LEU A 272 8.17 18.32 13.06
C LEU A 272 7.52 18.58 14.41
N SER A 273 6.20 18.78 14.41
CA SER A 273 5.40 18.83 15.63
C SER A 273 3.93 18.61 15.29
N TRP A 274 3.11 18.29 16.28
CA TRP A 274 1.67 18.47 16.17
C TRP A 274 1.19 19.45 17.24
N SER A 275 0.05 20.10 16.98
CA SER A 275 -0.56 21.07 17.88
C SER A 275 -2.08 20.93 17.87
N ASP A 276 -2.71 21.24 19.01
CA ASP A 276 -4.16 21.42 19.09
C ASP A 276 -4.50 22.92 18.91
N ALA A 277 -5.20 23.24 17.82
CA ALA A 277 -5.75 24.56 17.58
C ALA A 277 -7.29 24.50 17.65
N ALA A 278 -7.83 24.85 18.82
CA ALA A 278 -9.28 24.91 19.08
C ALA A 278 -10.02 23.57 18.87
N GLY A 279 -9.43 22.47 19.35
CA GLY A 279 -9.97 21.11 19.22
C GLY A 279 -9.68 20.46 17.86
N LYS A 280 -8.80 21.06 17.05
CA LYS A 280 -8.36 20.52 15.76
C LYS A 280 -6.87 20.26 15.81
N LEU A 281 -6.50 18.99 15.77
CA LEU A 281 -5.10 18.58 15.70
C LEU A 281 -4.53 18.90 14.31
N GLN A 282 -3.33 19.48 14.31
CA GLN A 282 -2.59 19.82 13.10
C GLN A 282 -1.19 19.22 13.16
N PHE A 283 -0.76 18.57 12.09
CA PHE A 283 0.63 18.17 11.89
C PHE A 283 1.38 19.30 11.18
N ASN A 284 2.44 19.80 11.79
CA ASN A 284 3.26 20.91 11.32
C ASN A 284 4.65 20.41 10.91
N PHE A 285 5.12 20.86 9.75
CA PHE A 285 6.43 20.52 9.19
C PHE A 285 7.06 21.79 8.61
N ARG A 286 7.95 22.42 9.39
CA ARG A 286 8.47 23.78 9.13
C ARG A 286 9.70 23.77 8.20
N THR A 287 9.63 23.04 7.09
CA THR A 287 10.70 22.98 6.08
C THR A 287 10.18 23.40 4.71
N ALA A 288 11.02 23.97 3.85
CA ALA A 288 10.66 24.21 2.45
C ALA A 288 10.67 22.90 1.64
N ASP A 289 11.58 21.99 1.98
CA ASP A 289 11.91 20.78 1.23
C ASP A 289 11.31 19.56 1.94
N VAL A 290 9.99 19.38 1.77
CA VAL A 290 9.20 18.36 2.47
C VAL A 290 9.57 16.95 2.01
N GLU A 291 9.84 16.77 0.72
CA GLU A 291 10.21 15.48 0.13
C GLU A 291 11.58 15.01 0.64
N ASP A 292 12.58 15.90 0.66
CA ASP A 292 13.91 15.60 1.18
C ASP A 292 13.85 15.23 2.67
N LEU A 293 13.10 15.98 3.48
CA LEU A 293 12.89 15.65 4.89
C LEU A 293 12.21 14.28 5.05
N ALA A 294 11.20 13.97 4.24
CA ALA A 294 10.53 12.69 4.30
C ALA A 294 11.52 11.54 3.98
N LEU A 295 12.31 11.70 2.91
CA LEU A 295 13.28 10.70 2.50
C LEU A 295 14.37 10.51 3.55
N ASP A 296 14.91 11.58 4.13
CA ASP A 296 15.93 11.53 5.19
C ASP A 296 15.44 10.76 6.44
N ILE A 297 14.19 10.98 6.84
CA ILE A 297 13.54 10.21 7.93
C ILE A 297 13.52 8.71 7.61
N LEU A 298 13.17 8.36 6.36
CA LEU A 298 13.07 6.98 5.94
C LEU A 298 14.45 6.31 5.80
N GLU A 299 15.42 7.00 5.22
CA GLU A 299 16.80 6.51 5.03
C GLU A 299 17.48 6.31 6.39
N THR A 300 17.35 7.27 7.31
CA THR A 300 17.86 7.15 8.67
C THR A 300 17.31 5.91 9.38
N TYR A 301 16.02 5.61 9.22
CA TYR A 301 15.42 4.41 9.79
C TYR A 301 16.12 3.14 9.27
N TYR A 302 16.30 3.01 7.95
CA TYR A 302 16.92 1.83 7.36
C TYR A 302 18.40 1.70 7.69
N ASP A 303 19.15 2.80 7.71
CA ASP A 303 20.56 2.82 8.12
C ASP A 303 20.73 2.32 9.56
N GLU A 304 19.85 2.72 10.48
CA GLU A 304 19.87 2.22 11.85
C GLU A 304 19.56 0.72 11.95
N GLN A 305 18.68 0.18 11.11
CA GLN A 305 18.40 -1.26 11.10
C GLN A 305 19.57 -2.07 10.55
N GLN A 306 20.21 -1.60 9.47
CA GLN A 306 21.40 -2.24 8.91
C GLN A 306 22.57 -2.21 9.91
N GLY A 307 22.74 -1.11 10.65
CA GLY A 307 23.73 -1.00 11.72
C GLY A 307 23.48 -1.92 12.92
N LYS A 308 22.23 -2.35 13.17
CA LYS A 308 21.88 -3.35 14.21
C LYS A 308 22.07 -4.79 13.74
N ALA A 309 22.11 -5.03 12.43
CA ALA A 309 22.28 -6.35 11.83
C ALA A 309 23.75 -6.73 11.58
N ALA A 310 24.68 -5.77 11.70
CA ALA A 310 26.14 -5.94 11.58
C ALA A 310 26.81 -6.27 12.92
#